data_AF-A0A380MVJ8-F1
#
_entry.id   AF-A0A380MVJ8-F1
#
_cell.length_a   1.000
_cell.length_b   1.000
_cell.length_c   1.000
_cell.angle_alpha   90.00
_cell.angle_beta   90.00
_cell.angle_gamma   90.00
#
_symmetry.space_group_name_H-M   'P 1'
#
loop_
_entity.id
_entity.type
_entity.pdbx_description
1 polymer ?
#
loop_
_entity_poly.entity_id
_entity_poly.type
_entity_poly.pdbx_seq_one_letter_code
_entity_poly.pdbx_strand_id
1 'polypeptide(L)'
;MQTPIGEINTQGQLALVSTLTADYLSNQPFSALSEKLPSMIVVDGSTVTNCDSAGVAALIWLLQQAEKQQAKIIWQNLPIIVTRLLSLYDLNNKELIFYAGTTH
;
A
#
# COMPACT_ATOMS: atom_id res chain seq x y z
N MET A 1 -8.32 5.38 10.51
CA MET A 1 -7.26 4.57 11.17
C MET A 1 -5.93 4.97 10.56
N GLN A 2 -5.03 5.49 11.39
CA GLN A 2 -3.73 5.96 10.93
C GLN A 2 -2.79 4.77 10.67
N THR A 3 -2.05 4.82 9.56
CA THR A 3 -0.95 3.88 9.26
C THR A 3 0.32 4.67 8.89
N PRO A 4 1.51 4.04 8.90
CA PRO A 4 2.77 4.64 8.45
C PRO A 4 2.78 5.17 7.01
N ILE A 5 1.87 4.66 6.18
CA ILE A 5 1.85 4.92 4.73
C ILE A 5 0.61 5.69 4.26
N GLY A 6 -0.27 6.08 5.19
CA GLY A 6 -1.53 6.77 4.89
C GLY A 6 -2.60 6.53 5.94
N GLU A 7 -3.80 7.03 5.69
CA GLU A 7 -4.96 6.82 6.55
C GLU A 7 -6.00 5.93 5.86
N ILE A 8 -6.48 4.90 6.58
CA ILE A 8 -7.63 4.09 6.17
C ILE A 8 -8.90 4.79 6.67
N ASN A 9 -9.76 5.22 5.75
CA ASN A 9 -11.04 5.85 6.09
C ASN A 9 -12.11 4.82 6.48
N THR A 10 -13.30 5.29 6.88
CA THR A 10 -14.42 4.42 7.29
C THR A 10 -14.98 3.54 6.19
N GLN A 11 -14.67 3.84 4.93
CA GLN A 11 -15.09 3.07 3.75
C GLN A 11 -14.04 2.02 3.34
N GLY A 12 -12.93 1.90 4.09
CA GLY A 12 -11.84 1.00 3.76
C GLY A 12 -10.96 1.49 2.61
N GLN A 13 -10.92 2.79 2.32
CA GLN A 13 -9.98 3.35 1.37
C GLN A 13 -8.74 3.86 2.09
N LEU A 14 -7.57 3.46 1.61
CA LEU A 14 -6.26 3.95 2.03
C LEU A 14 -5.68 4.81 0.93
N ALA A 15 -5.60 6.12 1.14
CA ALA A 15 -4.82 7.00 0.29
C ALA A 15 -3.35 6.96 0.74
N LEU A 16 -2.44 6.57 -0.15
CA LEU A 16 -1.01 6.57 0.15
C LEU A 16 -0.50 8.00 0.34
N VAL A 17 0.53 8.18 1.17
CA VAL A 17 1.25 9.45 1.28
C VAL A 17 2.12 9.69 0.04
N SER A 18 2.42 10.94 -0.28
CA SER A 18 3.14 11.28 -1.51
C SER A 18 4.59 10.78 -1.57
N THR A 19 5.20 10.53 -0.41
CA THR A 19 6.60 10.14 -0.28
C THR A 19 6.72 8.85 0.52
N LEU A 20 7.11 7.76 -0.15
CA LEU A 20 7.37 6.45 0.43
C LEU A 20 8.87 6.12 0.31
N THR A 21 9.70 6.91 0.98
CA THR A 21 11.18 6.76 0.97
C THR A 21 11.70 6.41 2.34
N ALA A 22 12.92 5.87 2.41
CA ALA A 22 13.58 5.53 3.67
C ALA A 22 13.61 6.71 4.65
N ASP A 23 13.94 7.92 4.17
CA ASP A 23 14.00 9.13 4.98
C ASP A 23 12.64 9.46 5.63
N TYR A 24 11.56 9.41 4.85
CA TYR A 24 10.22 9.67 5.36
C TYR A 24 9.77 8.58 6.35
N LEU A 25 9.98 7.32 5.99
CA LEU A 25 9.47 6.16 6.71
C LEU A 25 10.25 5.85 8.00
N SER A 26 11.50 6.29 8.10
CA SER A 26 12.34 6.12 9.30
C SER A 26 11.72 6.69 10.58
N ASN A 27 10.82 7.68 10.43
CA ASN A 27 10.13 8.34 11.52
C ASN A 27 8.69 7.83 11.74
N GLN A 28 8.26 6.81 10.98
CA GLN A 28 6.89 6.29 11.05
C GLN A 28 6.81 5.00 11.89
N PRO A 29 5.73 4.80 12.65
CA PRO A 29 5.61 3.66 13.56
C PRO A 29 5.17 2.37 12.85
N PHE A 30 6.12 1.51 12.48
CA PHE A 30 5.85 0.17 11.94
C PHE A 30 5.59 -0.87 13.05
N SER A 31 4.56 -0.65 13.86
CA SER A 31 4.06 -1.63 14.82
C SER A 31 2.96 -2.50 14.20
N ALA A 32 2.61 -3.63 14.83
CA ALA A 32 1.41 -4.36 14.43
C ALA A 32 0.16 -3.47 14.59
N LEU A 33 -0.78 -3.55 13.65
CA LEU A 33 -2.06 -2.85 13.76
C LEU A 33 -2.92 -3.57 14.80
N SER A 34 -3.19 -2.91 15.92
CA SER A 34 -4.09 -3.41 16.98
C SER A 34 -5.56 -3.20 16.64
N GLU A 35 -5.87 -2.17 15.85
CA GLU A 35 -7.20 -1.92 15.33
C GLU A 35 -7.57 -2.94 14.25
N LYS A 36 -8.84 -3.38 14.27
CA LYS A 36 -9.37 -4.32 13.28
C LYS A 36 -9.47 -3.65 11.91
N LEU A 37 -8.81 -4.23 10.93
CA LEU A 37 -8.91 -3.82 9.54
C LEU A 37 -10.31 -4.11 8.97
N PRO A 38 -10.80 -3.26 8.05
CA PRO A 38 -11.91 -3.62 7.17
C PRO A 38 -11.60 -4.91 6.40
N SER A 39 -12.62 -5.71 6.08
CA SER A 39 -12.45 -6.97 5.34
C SER A 39 -11.89 -6.77 3.92
N MET A 40 -12.03 -5.56 3.38
CA MET A 40 -11.45 -5.14 2.10
C MET A 40 -10.90 -3.73 2.25
N ILE A 41 -9.68 -3.53 1.76
CA ILE A 41 -9.02 -2.22 1.73
C ILE A 41 -8.65 -1.89 0.29
N VAL A 42 -9.11 -0.74 -0.20
CA VAL A 42 -8.72 -0.19 -1.49
C VAL A 42 -7.57 0.79 -1.28
N VAL A 43 -6.40 0.46 -1.80
CA VAL A 43 -5.18 1.27 -1.66
C VAL A 43 -4.99 2.10 -2.92
N ASP A 44 -5.11 3.42 -2.80
CA ASP A 44 -4.95 4.38 -3.88
C ASP A 44 -3.55 5.01 -3.82
N GLY A 45 -2.78 4.81 -4.90
CA GLY A 45 -1.43 5.38 -5.05
C GLY A 45 -1.34 6.66 -5.86
N SER A 46 -2.46 7.27 -6.26
CA SER A 46 -2.49 8.43 -7.16
C SER A 46 -1.68 9.64 -6.69
N THR A 47 -1.46 9.76 -5.38
CA THR A 47 -0.70 10.82 -4.72
C THR A 47 0.80 10.55 -4.63
N VAL A 48 1.24 9.32 -4.88
CA VAL A 48 2.64 8.89 -4.68
C VAL A 48 3.52 9.48 -5.80
N THR A 49 4.48 10.30 -5.41
CA THR A 49 5.45 10.91 -6.34
C THR A 49 6.85 10.33 -6.17
N ASN A 50 7.20 9.90 -4.95
CA ASN A 50 8.52 9.35 -4.64
C ASN A 50 8.38 8.01 -3.92
N CYS A 51 9.09 6.99 -4.41
CA CYS A 51 9.11 5.66 -3.81
C CYS A 51 10.48 5.01 -4.05
N ASP A 52 11.04 4.39 -3.00
CA ASP A 52 12.25 3.58 -3.06
C ASP A 52 12.01 2.17 -2.51
N SER A 53 13.07 1.42 -2.25
CA SER A 53 12.97 0.06 -1.69
C SER A 53 12.35 0.02 -0.28
N ALA A 54 12.50 1.06 0.53
CA ALA A 54 11.84 1.16 1.83
C ALA A 54 10.33 1.39 1.65
N GLY A 55 9.95 2.17 0.64
CA GLY A 55 8.55 2.29 0.22
C GLY A 55 7.92 0.95 -0.12
N VAL A 56 8.59 0.12 -0.92
CA VAL A 56 8.12 -1.24 -1.21
C VAL A 56 8.01 -2.09 0.05
N ALA A 57 9.02 -2.05 0.94
CA ALA A 57 8.98 -2.77 2.20
C ALA A 57 7.76 -2.36 3.07
N ALA A 58 7.39 -1.08 3.05
CA ALA A 58 6.21 -0.60 3.75
C ALA A 58 4.89 -1.11 3.14
N LEU A 59 4.81 -1.24 1.80
CA LEU A 59 3.67 -1.87 1.14
C LEU A 59 3.56 -3.37 1.46
N ILE A 60 4.69 -4.07 1.54
CA ILE A 60 4.75 -5.47 1.99
C ILE A 60 4.27 -5.60 3.44
N TRP A 61 4.71 -4.68 4.31
CA TRP A 61 4.23 -4.66 5.69
C TRP A 61 2.69 -4.54 5.75
N LEU A 62 2.07 -3.69 4.92
CA LEU A 62 0.61 -3.58 4.85
C LEU A 62 -0.04 -4.90 4.43
N LEU A 63 0.50 -5.57 3.41
CA LEU A 63 0.02 -6.89 2.98
C LEU A 63 0.07 -7.90 4.13
N GLN A 64 1.16 -7.93 4.89
CA GLN A 64 1.29 -8.81 6.06
C GLN A 64 0.28 -8.48 7.17
N GLN A 65 -0.02 -7.20 7.41
CA GLN A 65 -1.06 -6.82 8.39
C GLN A 65 -2.44 -7.27 7.90
N ALA A 66 -2.73 -7.09 6.61
CA ALA A 66 -4.00 -7.48 6.00
C ALA A 66 -4.17 -9.01 6.06
N GLU A 67 -3.14 -9.78 5.69
CA GLU A 67 -3.14 -11.25 5.73
C GLU A 67 -3.41 -11.77 7.15
N LYS A 68 -2.70 -11.24 8.16
CA LYS A 68 -2.91 -11.59 9.58
C LYS A 68 -4.34 -11.36 10.06
N GLN A 69 -5.02 -10.38 9.48
CA GLN A 69 -6.40 -10.01 9.83
C GLN A 69 -7.43 -10.51 8.79
N GLN A 70 -7.01 -11.34 7.82
CA GLN A 70 -7.84 -11.85 6.73
C GLN A 70 -8.54 -10.75 5.91
N ALA A 71 -7.92 -9.58 5.80
CA ALA A 71 -8.37 -8.48 4.96
C ALA A 71 -7.80 -8.62 3.53
N LYS A 72 -8.63 -8.33 2.53
CA LYS A 72 -8.20 -8.30 1.12
C LYS A 72 -7.70 -6.90 0.76
N ILE A 73 -6.54 -6.81 0.12
CA ILE A 73 -6.06 -5.56 -0.48
C ILE A 73 -6.42 -5.50 -1.97
N ILE A 74 -6.89 -4.34 -2.42
CA ILE A 74 -7.07 -3.99 -3.83
C ILE A 74 -6.23 -2.76 -4.14
N TRP A 75 -5.39 -2.82 -5.16
CA TRP A 75 -4.50 -1.72 -5.53
C TRP A 75 -5.07 -0.92 -6.69
N GLN A 76 -5.05 0.40 -6.58
CA GLN A 76 -5.55 1.33 -7.59
C GLN A 76 -4.56 2.48 -7.81
N ASN A 77 -4.52 2.97 -9.05
CA ASN A 77 -3.75 4.15 -9.46
C ASN A 77 -2.28 4.15 -9.02
N LEU A 78 -1.65 2.97 -8.94
CA LEU A 78 -0.24 2.87 -8.56
C LEU A 78 0.66 3.50 -9.65
N PRO A 79 1.55 4.44 -9.30
CA PRO A 79 2.46 5.03 -10.29
C PRO A 79 3.44 4.00 -10.84
N ILE A 80 3.94 4.25 -12.05
CA ILE A 80 4.87 3.35 -12.75
C ILE A 80 6.14 3.03 -11.96
N ILE A 81 6.64 3.97 -11.15
CA ILE A 81 7.81 3.74 -10.30
C ILE A 81 7.53 2.67 -9.25
N VAL A 82 6.34 2.67 -8.66
CA VAL A 82 5.92 1.70 -7.65
C VAL A 82 5.72 0.34 -8.29
N THR A 83 5.02 0.26 -9.43
CA THR A 83 4.79 -1.02 -10.12
C THR A 83 6.07 -1.65 -10.64
N ARG A 84 7.04 -0.84 -11.10
CA ARG A 84 8.39 -1.31 -11.46
C ARG A 84 9.14 -1.84 -10.25
N LEU A 85 9.15 -1.12 -9.14
CA LEU A 85 9.83 -1.61 -7.95
C LEU A 85 9.17 -2.90 -7.46
N LEU A 86 7.84 -2.97 -7.33
CA LEU A 86 7.12 -4.21 -6.96
C LEU A 86 7.45 -5.40 -7.87
N SER A 87 7.65 -5.17 -9.17
CA SER A 87 8.06 -6.20 -10.12
C SER A 87 9.44 -6.81 -9.81
N LEU A 88 10.37 -6.02 -9.29
CA LEU A 88 11.71 -6.49 -8.90
C LEU A 88 11.66 -7.42 -7.67
N TYR A 89 10.62 -7.29 -6.84
CA TYR A 89 10.40 -8.14 -5.67
C TYR A 89 9.50 -9.35 -5.98
N ASP A 90 9.17 -9.60 -7.26
CA ASP A 90 8.24 -10.65 -7.73
C ASP A 90 6.85 -10.59 -7.07
N LEU A 91 6.45 -9.42 -6.57
CA LEU A 91 5.16 -9.22 -5.90
C LEU A 91 4.00 -9.07 -6.91
N ASN A 92 4.31 -8.89 -8.19
CA ASN A 92 3.30 -8.73 -9.25
C ASN A 92 2.46 -9.98 -9.53
N ASN A 93 2.92 -11.18 -9.14
CA ASN A 93 2.37 -12.42 -9.69
C ASN A 93 1.36 -13.17 -8.81
N LYS A 94 1.15 -12.81 -7.54
CA LYS A 94 0.27 -13.62 -6.66
C LYS A 94 -0.88 -12.90 -5.97
N GLU A 95 -0.83 -11.57 -5.74
CA GLU A 95 -1.85 -10.92 -4.90
C GLU A 95 -2.27 -9.50 -5.32
N LEU A 96 -1.58 -8.90 -6.31
CA LEU A 96 -1.89 -7.56 -6.77
C LEU A 96 -2.91 -7.61 -7.91
N ILE A 97 -4.21 -7.65 -7.60
CA ILE A 97 -5.25 -7.40 -8.62
C ILE A 97 -5.16 -5.92 -8.99
N PHE A 98 -4.48 -5.61 -10.09
CA PHE A 98 -4.44 -4.28 -10.66
C PHE A 98 -5.74 -4.04 -11.43
N TYR A 99 -6.58 -3.11 -10.95
CA TYR A 99 -7.61 -2.53 -11.80
C TYR A 99 -6.93 -1.48 -12.69
N ALA A 100 -6.43 -1.92 -13.84
CA ALA A 100 -6.15 -0.98 -14.92
C ALA A 100 -7.50 -0.42 -15.38
N GLY A 101 -7.76 0.86 -15.07
CA GLY A 101 -8.86 1.58 -15.67
C GLY A 101 -8.70 1.52 -17.19
N THR A 102 -9.52 0.72 -17.86
CA THR A 102 -9.68 0.80 -19.31
C THR A 102 -10.33 2.14 -19.62
N THR A 103 -9.51 3.12 -20.01
CA THR A 103 -10.01 4.26 -20.78
C THR A 103 -10.43 3.72 -22.14
N HIS A 104 -11.73 3.85 -22.44
CA HIS A 104 -12.33 3.65 -23.75
C HIS A 104 -11.68 4.51 -24.83
#